data_AF-A0A3M1NLR3-F1
#
_entry.id   AF-A0A3M1NLR3-F1
#
_cell.length_a   1.000
_cell.length_b   1.000
_cell.length_c   1.000
_cell.angle_alpha   90.00
_cell.angle_beta   90.00
_cell.angle_gamma   90.00
#
_symmetry.space_group_name_H-M   'P 1'
#
loop_
_entity.id
_entity.type
_entity.pdbx_description
1 polymer ?
#
loop_
_entity_poly.entity_id
_entity_poly.type
_entity_poly.pdbx_seq_one_letter_code
_entity_poly.pdbx_strand_id
1 'polypeptide(L)'
;MLKEEILNVSRKASPKELRKFGITIGIFLGIISGVLFWKESIYFNWVLGVSIAFLSIGSLVPTLLKPVYLVWMSFAVIMGYIMSHLILGIIFLLVFSPVGLILRLLRKDPLKEKIDPTAKSYWIMREKTVYEPQSTERQY
;
A
#
# COMPACT_ATOMS: atom_id res chain seq x y z
N MET A 1 -11.65 5.56 8.30
CA MET A 1 -10.46 4.86 7.76
C MET A 1 -9.14 5.51 8.18
N LEU A 2 -8.59 6.53 7.51
CA LEU A 2 -7.25 7.07 7.85
C LEU A 2 -7.11 7.60 9.29
N LYS A 3 -8.13 8.29 9.80
CA LYS A 3 -8.16 8.76 11.20
C LYS A 3 -8.10 7.60 12.19
N GLU A 4 -8.77 6.49 11.90
CA GLU A 4 -8.78 5.30 12.76
C GLU A 4 -7.43 4.59 12.73
N GLU A 5 -6.77 4.53 11.58
CA GLU A 5 -5.41 4.00 11.47
C GLU A 5 -4.40 4.83 12.26
N ILE A 6 -4.46 6.16 12.16
CA ILE A 6 -3.60 7.07 12.94
C ILE A 6 -3.88 6.93 14.45
N LEU A 7 -5.15 6.86 14.86
CA LEU A 7 -5.52 6.61 16.25
C LEU A 7 -5.03 5.23 16.74
N ASN A 8 -5.08 4.21 15.87
CA ASN A 8 -4.55 2.89 16.16
C ASN A 8 -3.02 2.88 16.31
N VAL A 9 -2.30 3.66 15.50
CA VAL A 9 -0.85 3.88 15.65
C VAL A 9 -0.55 4.48 17.03
N SER A 10 -1.32 5.49 17.46
CA SER A 10 -1.17 6.08 18.79
C SER A 10 -1.47 5.09 19.93
N ARG A 11 -2.48 4.23 19.77
CA ARG A 11 -2.85 3.20 20.74
C ARG A 11 -1.81 2.07 20.84
N LYS A 12 -1.17 1.73 19.71
CA LYS A 12 -0.14 0.67 19.63
C LYS A 12 1.27 1.16 19.95
N ALA A 13 1.47 2.47 20.18
CA ALA A 13 2.76 3.08 20.53
C ALA A 13 3.24 2.65 21.94
N SER A 14 3.61 1.37 22.04
CA SER A 14 4.20 0.74 23.22
C SER A 14 5.69 1.10 23.33
N PRO A 15 6.26 1.17 24.56
CA PRO A 15 7.70 1.39 24.77
C PRO A 15 8.60 0.45 23.95
N LYS A 16 8.13 -0.77 23.67
CA LYS A 16 8.86 -1.75 22.85
C LYS A 16 8.96 -1.33 21.37
N GLU A 17 7.89 -0.78 20.81
CA GLU A 17 7.87 -0.30 19.41
C GLU A 17 8.68 0.98 19.25
N LEU A 18 8.61 1.88 20.25
CA LEU A 18 9.43 3.10 20.31
C LEU A 18 10.93 2.79 20.36
N ARG A 19 11.32 1.78 21.16
CA ARG A 19 12.71 1.31 21.23
C ARG A 19 13.17 0.71 19.92
N LYS A 20 12.37 -0.16 19.29
CA LYS A 20 12.68 -0.72 17.96
C LYS A 20 12.88 0.40 16.94
N PHE A 21 11.98 1.38 16.89
CA PHE A 21 12.07 2.51 15.98
C PHE A 21 13.38 3.30 16.16
N GLY A 22 13.72 3.66 17.40
CA GLY A 22 14.98 4.36 17.70
C GLY A 22 16.21 3.56 17.30
N ILE A 23 16.22 2.24 17.56
CA ILE A 23 17.31 1.36 17.17
C ILE A 23 17.42 1.22 15.65
N THR A 24 16.31 1.00 14.94
CA THR A 24 16.30 0.85 13.49
C THR A 24 16.78 2.13 12.80
N ILE A 25 16.29 3.30 13.21
CA ILE A 25 16.76 4.59 12.68
C ILE A 25 18.23 4.83 13.02
N GLY A 26 18.63 4.54 14.26
CA GLY A 26 20.01 4.67 14.70
C GLY A 26 20.97 3.79 13.87
N ILE A 27 20.64 2.52 13.65
CA ILE A 27 21.44 1.63 12.80
C ILE A 27 21.50 2.14 11.36
N PHE A 28 20.36 2.55 10.80
CA PHE A 28 20.28 3.06 9.44
C PHE A 28 21.14 4.31 9.24
N LEU A 29 21.05 5.29 10.16
CA LEU A 29 21.90 6.48 10.18
C LEU A 29 23.37 6.12 10.39
N GLY A 30 23.67 5.12 11.23
CA GLY A 30 25.04 4.63 11.43
C GLY A 30 25.66 4.07 10.16
N ILE A 31 24.90 3.29 9.38
CA ILE A 31 25.33 2.79 8.06
C ILE A 31 25.58 3.96 7.10
N ILE A 32 24.66 4.92 7.02
CA ILE A 32 24.82 6.12 6.18
C ILE A 32 26.07 6.90 6.60
N SER A 33 26.30 7.03 7.92
CA SER A 33 27.49 7.67 8.46
C SER A 33 28.75 6.92 8.00
N GLY A 34 28.79 5.59 8.09
CA GLY A 34 29.92 4.79 7.60
C GLY A 34 30.21 4.99 6.11
N VAL A 35 29.17 5.12 5.28
CA VAL A 35 29.31 5.43 3.85
C VAL A 35 29.83 6.86 3.63
N LEU A 36 29.34 7.83 4.41
CA LEU A 36 29.82 9.22 4.34
C LEU A 36 31.27 9.38 4.80
N PHE A 37 31.71 8.57 5.77
CA PHE A 37 33.09 8.51 6.21
C PHE A 37 34.03 8.12 5.07
N TRP A 38 33.65 7.10 4.30
CA TRP A 38 34.42 6.67 3.13
C TRP A 38 34.46 7.75 2.03
N LYS A 39 33.47 8.63 1.97
CA LYS A 39 33.44 9.77 1.04
C LYS A 39 34.13 11.03 1.57
N GLU A 40 34.80 10.99 2.73
CA GLU A 40 35.45 12.14 3.39
C GLU A 40 34.54 13.38 3.50
N SER A 41 33.24 13.15 3.69
CA SER A 41 32.27 14.25 3.72
C SER A 41 32.24 14.93 5.09
N ILE A 42 32.24 16.27 5.12
CA ILE A 42 32.11 17.10 6.33
C ILE A 42 30.85 16.77 7.16
N TYR A 43 29.81 16.24 6.51
CA TYR A 43 28.54 15.89 7.18
C TYR A 43 28.62 14.60 8.01
N PHE A 44 29.71 13.84 7.91
CA PHE A 44 29.90 12.60 8.67
C PHE A 44 29.70 12.78 10.18
N ASN A 45 30.37 13.77 10.79
CA ASN A 45 30.33 13.98 12.24
C ASN A 45 28.92 14.30 12.75
N TRP A 46 28.15 15.06 11.94
CA TRP A 46 26.76 15.38 12.26
C TRP A 46 25.87 14.14 12.20
N VAL A 47 25.96 13.36 11.13
CA VAL A 47 25.14 12.14 10.96
C VAL A 47 25.49 11.08 12.01
N LEU A 48 26.77 10.95 12.37
CA LEU A 48 27.23 10.07 13.44
C LEU A 48 26.65 10.50 14.79
N GLY A 49 26.70 11.80 15.11
CA GLY A 49 26.14 12.34 16.35
C GLY A 49 24.63 12.09 16.47
N VAL A 50 23.88 12.28 15.38
CA VAL A 50 22.44 12.00 15.34
C VAL A 50 22.16 10.49 15.47
N SER A 51 22.97 9.64 14.84
CA SER A 51 22.89 8.18 14.96
C SER A 51 23.05 7.72 16.41
N ILE A 52 24.11 8.19 17.08
CA ILE A 52 24.39 7.86 18.48
C ILE A 52 23.27 8.39 19.38
N ALA A 53 22.82 9.63 19.18
CA ALA A 53 21.70 10.19 19.93
C ALA A 53 20.44 9.33 19.80
N PHE A 54 20.07 8.89 18.59
CA PHE A 54 18.91 8.02 18.38
C PHE A 54 19.06 6.65 19.04
N LEU A 55 20.26 6.04 18.99
CA LEU A 55 20.54 4.78 19.68
C LEU A 55 20.45 4.92 21.21
N SER A 56 21.07 5.97 21.75
CA SER A 56 21.08 6.24 23.19
C SER A 56 19.68 6.57 23.70
N ILE A 57 18.95 7.48 23.07
CA ILE A 57 17.61 7.88 23.50
C ILE A 57 16.62 6.72 23.29
N GLY A 58 16.74 5.97 22.18
CA GLY A 58 15.93 4.77 21.94
C GLY A 58 16.11 3.68 23.00
N SER A 59 17.30 3.57 23.61
CA SER A 59 17.59 2.58 24.65
C SER A 59 17.29 3.08 26.07
N LEU A 60 17.57 4.36 26.38
CA LEU A 60 17.41 4.92 27.73
C LEU A 60 16.03 5.51 28.00
N VAL A 61 15.48 6.30 27.05
CA VAL A 61 14.21 7.02 27.24
C VAL A 61 13.38 6.99 25.94
N PRO A 62 12.77 5.85 25.58
CA PRO A 62 12.00 5.71 24.35
C PRO A 62 10.75 6.61 24.32
N THR A 63 10.29 7.08 25.48
CA THR A 63 9.13 7.99 25.61
C THR A 63 9.36 9.33 24.92
N LEU A 64 10.60 9.81 24.83
CA LEU A 64 10.92 11.08 24.16
C LEU A 64 10.79 10.97 22.63
N LEU A 65 10.94 9.77 22.07
CA LEU A 65 10.75 9.50 20.63
C LEU A 65 9.28 9.38 20.24
N LYS A 66 8.36 9.36 21.20
CA LYS A 66 6.93 9.18 20.95
C LYS A 66 6.32 10.17 19.96
N PRO A 67 6.46 11.50 20.12
CA PRO A 67 5.91 12.44 19.15
C PRO A 67 6.49 12.25 17.75
N VAL A 68 7.81 12.01 17.64
CA VAL A 68 8.48 11.77 16.36
C VAL A 68 7.97 10.50 15.69
N TYR A 69 7.85 9.41 16.46
CA TYR A 69 7.30 8.15 16.00
C TYR A 69 5.87 8.31 15.48
N LEU A 70 5.01 9.04 16.19
CA LEU A 70 3.62 9.24 15.77
C LEU A 70 3.52 10.03 14.47
N VAL A 71 4.31 11.10 14.32
CA VAL A 71 4.34 11.89 13.08
C VAL A 71 4.85 11.03 11.92
N TRP A 72 5.96 10.32 12.12
CA TRP A 72 6.55 9.47 11.10
C TRP A 72 5.62 8.34 10.66
N MET A 73 5.01 7.65 11.61
CA MET A 73 4.08 6.55 11.30
C MET A 73 2.78 7.05 10.69
N SER A 74 2.28 8.22 11.09
CA SER A 74 1.11 8.84 10.44
C SER A 74 1.42 9.19 8.98
N PHE A 75 2.62 9.71 8.71
CA PHE A 75 3.08 9.94 7.35
C PHE A 75 3.15 8.64 6.54
N ALA A 76 3.69 7.56 7.13
CA ALA A 76 3.72 6.25 6.48
C ALA A 76 2.33 5.71 6.13
N VAL A 77 1.33 5.92 7.00
CA VAL A 77 -0.08 5.55 6.75
C VAL A 77 -0.65 6.31 5.57
N ILE A 78 -0.49 7.64 5.55
CA ILE A 78 -0.97 8.49 4.44
C ILE A 78 -0.32 8.05 3.13
N MET A 79 0.99 7.79 3.17
CA MET A 79 1.73 7.37 2.00
C MET A 79 1.30 5.99 1.49
N GLY A 80 1.02 5.05 2.41
CA GLY A 80 0.45 3.75 2.07
C GLY A 80 -0.90 3.87 1.37
N TYR A 81 -1.77 4.73 1.89
CA TYR A 81 -3.06 5.02 1.26
C TYR A 81 -2.91 5.56 -0.17
N ILE A 82 -2.04 6.56 -0.36
CA ILE A 82 -1.76 7.11 -1.69
C ILE A 82 -1.23 6.04 -2.62
N MET A 83 -0.27 5.22 -2.17
CA MET A 83 0.32 4.16 -2.99
C MET A 83 -0.70 3.12 -3.40
N SER A 84 -1.60 2.68 -2.51
CA SER A 84 -2.65 1.72 -2.88
C SER A 84 -3.58 2.27 -3.96
N HIS A 85 -3.97 3.54 -3.88
CA HIS A 85 -4.81 4.18 -4.89
C HIS A 85 -4.06 4.39 -6.20
N LEU A 86 -2.79 4.76 -6.12
CA LEU A 86 -1.93 4.96 -7.28
C LEU A 86 -1.71 3.65 -8.03
N ILE A 87 -1.37 2.57 -7.32
CA ILE A 87 -1.18 1.23 -7.90
C ILE A 87 -2.47 0.78 -8.58
N LEU A 88 -3.63 0.92 -7.92
CA LEU A 88 -4.91 0.56 -8.51
C LEU A 88 -5.21 1.39 -9.78
N GLY A 89 -4.95 2.70 -9.74
CA GLY A 89 -5.09 3.58 -10.90
C GLY A 89 -4.17 3.21 -12.07
N ILE A 90 -2.92 2.85 -11.77
CA ILE A 90 -1.95 2.39 -12.77
C ILE A 90 -2.41 1.08 -13.39
N ILE A 91 -2.84 0.10 -12.60
CA ILE A 91 -3.36 -1.17 -13.11
C ILE A 91 -4.59 -0.93 -13.99
N PHE A 92 -5.49 -0.04 -13.57
CA PHE A 92 -6.65 0.32 -14.38
C PHE A 92 -6.26 0.91 -15.74
N LEU A 93 -5.31 1.84 -15.75
CA LEU A 93 -4.87 2.50 -16.97
C LEU A 93 -3.97 1.65 -17.87
N LEU A 94 -3.11 0.80 -17.31
CA LEU A 94 -2.14 0.00 -18.08
C LEU A 94 -2.63 -1.40 -18.42
N VAL A 95 -3.61 -1.94 -17.71
CA VAL A 95 -4.13 -3.30 -17.94
C VAL A 95 -5.55 -3.23 -18.45
N PHE A 96 -6.48 -2.71 -17.65
CA PHE A 96 -7.91 -2.76 -17.99
C PHE A 96 -8.27 -1.86 -19.17
N SER A 97 -7.78 -0.62 -19.18
CA SER A 97 -8.02 0.34 -20.26
C SER A 97 -7.54 -0.15 -21.63
N PRO A 98 -6.29 -0.64 -21.81
CA PRO A 98 -5.88 -1.15 -23.11
C PRO A 98 -6.59 -2.45 -23.48
N VAL A 99 -6.93 -3.33 -22.54
CA VAL A 99 -7.74 -4.52 -22.84
C VAL A 99 -9.10 -4.12 -23.43
N GLY A 100 -9.78 -3.15 -22.83
CA GLY A 100 -11.03 -2.60 -23.37
C GLY A 100 -10.84 -1.94 -24.74
N LEU A 101 -9.75 -1.20 -24.93
CA LEU A 101 -9.43 -0.55 -26.20
C LEU A 101 -9.12 -1.55 -27.31
N ILE A 102 -8.39 -2.63 -27.00
CA ILE A 102 -8.11 -3.75 -27.91
C ILE A 102 -9.41 -4.48 -28.28
N LEU A 103 -10.28 -4.78 -27.32
CA LEU A 103 -11.59 -5.39 -27.58
C LEU A 103 -12.43 -4.52 -28.53
N ARG A 104 -12.43 -3.20 -28.30
CA ARG A 104 -13.12 -2.23 -29.14
C ARG A 104 -12.52 -2.17 -30.55
N LEU A 105 -11.19 -2.22 -30.70
CA LEU A 105 -10.51 -2.24 -31.99
C LEU A 105 -10.81 -3.53 -32.77
N LEU A 106 -10.82 -4.67 -32.08
CA LEU A 106 -11.19 -5.97 -32.64
C LEU A 106 -12.70 -6.11 -32.89
N ARG A 107 -13.50 -5.07 -32.58
CA ARG A 107 -14.98 -5.06 -32.62
C ARG A 107 -15.61 -6.25 -31.88
N LYS A 108 -14.91 -6.82 -30.90
CA LYS A 108 -15.43 -7.90 -30.06
C LYS A 108 -16.24 -7.26 -28.94
N ASP A 109 -17.51 -7.64 -28.87
CA ASP A 109 -18.43 -7.21 -27.81
C ASP A 109 -18.84 -8.45 -27.00
N PRO A 110 -17.97 -8.92 -26.07
CA PRO A 110 -18.26 -10.11 -25.27
C PRO A 110 -19.47 -9.91 -24.33
N LEU A 111 -19.75 -8.66 -23.95
CA LEU A 111 -20.84 -8.29 -23.04
C LEU A 111 -22.14 -7.97 -23.79
N LYS A 112 -22.13 -7.92 -25.13
CA LYS A 112 -23.26 -7.49 -25.98
C LYS A 112 -23.83 -6.15 -25.50
N GLU A 113 -22.95 -5.19 -25.19
CA GLU A 113 -23.32 -3.87 -24.68
C GLU A 113 -24.06 -3.03 -25.72
N LYS A 114 -23.87 -3.30 -27.01
CA LYS A 114 -24.58 -2.56 -28.07
C LYS A 114 -26.08 -2.84 -28.05
N ILE A 115 -26.85 -1.76 -27.89
CA ILE A 115 -28.32 -1.76 -28.00
C ILE A 115 -28.67 -1.97 -29.49
N ASP A 116 -29.26 -3.13 -29.79
CA ASP A 116 -29.89 -3.46 -31.07
C ASP A 116 -31.38 -3.02 -31.08
N PRO A 117 -31.75 -1.99 -31.85
CA PRO A 117 -33.13 -1.48 -31.92
C PRO A 117 -34.13 -2.50 -32.50
N THR A 118 -33.64 -3.53 -33.19
CA THR A 118 -34.47 -4.55 -33.84
C THR A 118 -34.65 -5.81 -33.00
N ALA A 119 -33.93 -5.91 -31.87
CA ALA A 119 -34.03 -7.06 -30.98
C ALA A 119 -35.37 -7.07 -30.23
N LYS A 120 -36.12 -8.18 -30.35
CA LYS A 120 -37.39 -8.39 -29.64
C LYS A 120 -37.21 -8.50 -28.12
N SER A 121 -36.05 -8.95 -27.65
CA SER A 121 -35.67 -9.05 -26.25
C SER A 121 -34.16 -9.25 -26.12
N TYR A 122 -33.55 -8.62 -25.11
CA TYR A 122 -32.14 -8.82 -24.73
C TYR A 122 -31.93 -10.01 -23.80
N TRP A 123 -33.01 -10.70 -23.41
CA TRP A 123 -32.96 -11.82 -22.50
C TRP A 123 -32.19 -13.00 -23.13
N ILE A 124 -31.06 -13.37 -22.53
CA ILE A 124 -30.30 -14.54 -22.93
C ILE A 124 -31.03 -15.77 -22.35
N MET A 125 -31.78 -16.48 -23.19
CA MET A 125 -32.42 -17.72 -22.76
C MET A 125 -31.37 -18.76 -22.38
N ARG A 126 -31.43 -19.23 -21.14
CA ARG A 126 -30.64 -20.38 -20.69
C ARG A 126 -31.24 -21.64 -21.28
N GLU A 127 -30.41 -22.50 -21.85
CA GLU A 127 -30.86 -23.84 -22.27
C GLU A 127 -31.42 -24.59 -21.06
N LYS A 128 -32.63 -25.15 -21.22
CA LYS A 128 -33.24 -26.00 -20.21
C LYS A 128 -32.55 -27.35 -20.24
N THR A 129 -31.49 -27.49 -19.46
CA THR A 129 -30.88 -28.79 -19.16
C THR A 129 -31.75 -29.54 -18.14
N VAL A 130 -31.71 -30.87 -18.16
CA VAL A 130 -32.38 -31.69 -17.13
C VAL A 130 -31.81 -31.30 -15.77
N TYR A 131 -32.69 -31.06 -14.79
CA TYR A 131 -32.28 -30.64 -13.46
C TYR A 131 -31.59 -31.80 -12.74
N GLU A 132 -30.28 -31.67 -12.52
CA GLU A 132 -29.50 -32.54 -11.66
C GLU A 132 -29.16 -31.81 -10.37
N PRO A 133 -29.42 -32.38 -9.18
CA PRO A 133 -29.09 -31.74 -7.90
C PRO A 133 -27.62 -31.29 -7.79
N GLN A 134 -26.70 -32.06 -8.39
CA GLN A 134 -25.26 -31.78 -8.45
C GLN A 134 -24.93 -30.49 -9.22
N SER A 135 -25.79 -30.06 -10.16
CA SER A 135 -25.59 -28.83 -10.92
C SER A 135 -25.72 -27.56 -10.06
N THR A 136 -26.45 -27.64 -8.94
CA THR A 136 -26.63 -26.52 -8.01
C THR A 136 -25.49 -26.36 -7.00
N GLU A 137 -24.63 -27.37 -6.84
CA GLU A 137 -23.51 -27.32 -5.90
C GLU A 137 -22.38 -26.37 -6.34
N ARG A 138 -22.28 -26.04 -7.63
CA ARG A 138 -21.23 -25.15 -8.19
C ARG A 138 -21.78 -23.83 -8.71
N GLN A 139 -22.93 -23.41 -8.20
CA GLN A 139 -23.64 -22.25 -8.74
C GLN A 139 -23.13 -20.90 -8.22
N TYR A 140 -22.22 -20.90 -7.23
CA TYR A 140 -21.62 -19.71 -6.61
C TYR A 140 -20.10 -19.76 -6.70
#